data_AF-A0A819ZRC9-F1
#
_entry.id   AF-A0A819ZRC9-F1
#
_cell.length_a   1.000
_cell.length_b   1.000
_cell.length_c   1.000
_cell.angle_alpha   90.00
_cell.angle_beta   90.00
_cell.angle_gamma   90.00
#
_symmetry.space_group_name_H-M   'P 1'
#
loop_
_entity.id
_entity.type
_entity.pdbx_description
1 polymer ?
#
loop_
_entity_poly.entity_id
_entity_poly.type
_entity_poly.pdbx_seq_one_letter_code
_entity_poly.pdbx_strand_id
1 'polypeptide(L)'
;MASSSHDLDVNEYHEEILRHYVRFSREQKTTGLRSFHSAAEDFKTQRLSDEAMMTVNEVSDLLEEFIDILEKEFEQEFTHQYRVNTLLIKQLFQQAEQWFLKLNPNFDQLENRRLIDLIRDYEQQQINTKKSKTNKDMNTIMDPINDTKSTILLKTEIQKLQQLNGSLKQRLSKYEKDDEFLNQQLEEHTRSFSNKEATYTQQIEHNEKRLKDVQQALALAENELEKKFNQTNTYMNMKRIIEQKNQQIKELRQQSAGNNEDEDDD
;
A
#
# COMPACT_ATOMS: atom_id res chain seq x y z
N MET A 1 -36.78 -0.04 29.51
CA MET A 1 -35.96 -1.01 28.76
C MET A 1 -36.90 -1.85 27.89
N ALA A 2 -37.04 -1.45 26.64
CA ALA A 2 -37.52 -2.29 25.53
C ALA A 2 -37.12 -1.51 24.27
N SER A 3 -36.05 -1.97 23.64
CA SER A 3 -35.37 -1.34 22.51
C SER A 3 -36.25 -1.46 21.28
N SER A 4 -36.88 -0.36 20.88
CA SER A 4 -37.62 -0.29 19.62
C SER A 4 -36.64 0.04 18.49
N SER A 5 -36.53 -0.92 17.58
CA SER A 5 -36.12 -0.76 16.18
C SER A 5 -34.67 -0.34 15.96
N HIS A 6 -33.84 -1.35 15.71
CA HIS A 6 -32.59 -1.22 15.01
C HIS A 6 -32.89 -0.57 13.64
N ASP A 7 -32.59 0.73 13.51
CA ASP A 7 -32.46 1.39 12.22
C ASP A 7 -31.59 0.50 11.34
N LEU A 8 -31.94 0.33 10.06
CA LEU A 8 -30.96 -0.17 9.09
C LEU A 8 -29.73 0.72 9.32
N ASP A 9 -28.61 0.14 9.75
CA ASP A 9 -27.42 0.80 10.30
C ASP A 9 -26.71 1.66 9.23
N VAL A 10 -27.42 2.67 8.73
CA VAL A 10 -27.16 3.42 7.52
C VAL A 10 -27.54 4.88 7.77
N ASN A 11 -26.74 5.78 7.23
CA ASN A 11 -26.89 7.23 7.36
C ASN A 11 -28.31 7.72 6.96
N GLU A 12 -28.81 8.78 7.57
CA GLU A 12 -30.15 9.37 7.33
C GLU A 12 -30.40 9.70 5.84
N TYR A 13 -29.36 10.14 5.13
CA TYR A 13 -29.38 10.36 3.68
C TYR A 13 -29.58 9.06 2.88
N HIS A 14 -28.90 8.00 3.27
CA HIS A 14 -29.05 6.69 2.64
C HIS A 14 -30.37 6.03 3.04
N GLU A 15 -30.86 6.30 4.25
CA GLU A 15 -32.20 5.91 4.67
C GLU A 15 -33.26 6.55 3.76
N GLU A 16 -33.11 7.84 3.42
CA GLU A 16 -34.00 8.51 2.47
C GLU A 16 -33.92 7.93 1.05
N ILE A 17 -32.73 7.56 0.58
CA ILE A 17 -32.56 6.86 -0.70
C ILE A 17 -33.24 5.48 -0.65
N LEU A 18 -33.10 4.75 0.46
CA LEU A 18 -33.79 3.48 0.66
C LEU A 18 -35.32 3.66 0.68
N ARG A 19 -35.84 4.74 1.31
CA ARG A 19 -37.27 5.09 1.24
C ARG A 19 -37.73 5.29 -0.20
N HIS A 20 -36.95 6.02 -1.00
CA HIS A 20 -37.26 6.25 -2.42
C HIS A 20 -37.23 4.95 -3.22
N TYR A 21 -36.23 4.09 -3.01
CA TYR A 21 -36.13 2.81 -3.69
C TYR A 21 -37.27 1.86 -3.31
N VAL A 22 -37.58 1.70 -2.03
CA VAL A 22 -38.70 0.87 -1.55
C VAL A 22 -40.03 1.34 -2.16
N ARG A 23 -40.25 2.66 -2.23
CA ARG A 23 -41.44 3.22 -2.87
C ARG A 23 -41.47 2.91 -4.37
N PHE A 24 -40.35 3.10 -5.06
CA PHE A 24 -40.20 2.81 -6.48
C PHE A 24 -40.45 1.32 -6.78
N SER A 25 -39.82 0.39 -6.04
CA SER A 25 -40.04 -1.06 -6.18
C SER A 25 -41.49 -1.46 -5.93
N ARG A 26 -42.19 -0.77 -5.02
CA ARG A 26 -43.61 -0.99 -4.80
C ARG A 26 -44.48 -0.48 -5.96
N GLU A 27 -44.17 0.70 -6.49
CA GLU A 27 -44.87 1.28 -7.65
C GLU A 27 -44.65 0.40 -8.89
N GLN A 28 -43.45 -0.13 -9.07
CA GLN A 28 -43.10 -1.14 -10.07
C GLN A 28 -43.92 -2.42 -9.90
N LYS A 29 -43.92 -3.02 -8.70
CA LYS A 29 -44.75 -4.20 -8.40
C LYS A 29 -46.24 -3.97 -8.64
N THR A 30 -46.75 -2.79 -8.29
CA THR A 30 -48.16 -2.44 -8.50
C THR A 30 -48.47 -2.30 -10.00
N THR A 31 -47.51 -1.82 -10.79
CA THR A 31 -47.65 -1.69 -12.25
C THR A 31 -47.60 -3.06 -12.92
N GLY A 32 -46.67 -3.93 -12.55
CA GLY A 32 -46.60 -5.32 -13.03
C GLY A 32 -47.88 -6.08 -12.69
N LEU A 33 -48.40 -5.95 -11.46
CA LEU A 33 -49.67 -6.58 -11.06
C LEU A 33 -50.87 -6.04 -11.85
N ARG A 34 -50.86 -4.76 -12.24
CA ARG A 34 -51.90 -4.18 -13.11
C ARG A 34 -51.82 -4.70 -14.54
N SER A 35 -50.61 -4.83 -15.10
CA SER A 35 -50.38 -5.44 -16.42
C SER A 35 -50.91 -6.88 -16.43
N PHE A 36 -50.54 -7.65 -15.39
CA PHE A 36 -51.03 -9.00 -15.18
C PHE A 36 -52.56 -9.09 -15.09
N HIS A 37 -53.19 -8.23 -14.28
CA HIS A 37 -54.65 -8.21 -14.16
C HIS A 37 -55.33 -7.81 -15.47
N SER A 38 -54.73 -6.91 -16.25
CA SER A 38 -55.23 -6.55 -17.59
C SER A 38 -55.13 -7.74 -18.53
N ALA A 39 -53.98 -8.41 -18.61
CA ALA A 39 -53.78 -9.59 -19.46
C ALA A 39 -54.72 -10.74 -19.07
N ALA A 40 -54.94 -10.95 -17.77
CA ALA A 40 -55.88 -11.96 -17.28
C ALA A 40 -57.35 -11.63 -17.57
N GLU A 41 -57.75 -10.35 -17.48
CA GLU A 41 -59.09 -9.91 -17.88
C GLU A 41 -59.26 -9.89 -19.41
N ASP A 42 -58.20 -9.63 -20.18
CA ASP A 42 -58.22 -9.73 -21.64
C ASP A 42 -58.40 -11.19 -22.07
N PHE A 43 -57.67 -12.13 -21.45
CA PHE A 43 -57.86 -13.57 -21.68
C PHE A 43 -59.30 -14.02 -21.35
N LYS A 44 -59.84 -13.55 -20.22
CA LYS A 44 -61.19 -13.86 -19.79
C LYS A 44 -62.23 -13.24 -20.73
N THR A 45 -62.10 -11.97 -21.11
CA THR A 45 -63.07 -11.29 -21.99
C THR A 45 -63.01 -11.80 -23.43
N GLN A 46 -61.83 -12.20 -23.92
CA GLN A 46 -61.68 -12.71 -25.28
C GLN A 46 -62.25 -14.12 -25.45
N ARG A 47 -62.30 -14.93 -24.39
CA ARG A 47 -62.61 -16.36 -24.52
C ARG A 47 -63.83 -16.87 -23.74
N LEU A 48 -64.19 -16.26 -22.60
CA LEU A 48 -65.48 -16.56 -21.94
C LEU A 48 -66.68 -15.96 -22.68
N SER A 49 -66.46 -15.00 -23.57
CA SER A 49 -67.54 -14.39 -24.37
C SER A 49 -68.03 -15.27 -25.52
N ASP A 50 -67.25 -16.28 -25.91
CA ASP A 50 -67.45 -16.98 -27.19
C ASP A 50 -68.17 -18.34 -27.10
N GLU A 51 -68.19 -19.04 -25.96
CA GLU A 51 -68.65 -20.44 -25.93
C GLU A 51 -69.53 -20.82 -24.72
N ALA A 52 -70.82 -21.00 -24.97
CA ALA A 52 -71.81 -21.47 -23.98
C ALA A 52 -71.77 -22.99 -23.71
N MET A 53 -70.90 -23.76 -24.40
CA MET A 53 -70.73 -25.21 -24.22
C MET A 53 -69.27 -25.62 -24.48
N MET A 54 -68.39 -25.44 -23.49
CA MET A 54 -67.01 -25.96 -23.58
C MET A 54 -66.91 -27.42 -23.12
N THR A 55 -66.18 -28.22 -23.89
CA THR A 55 -65.78 -29.58 -23.54
C THR A 55 -64.54 -29.59 -22.64
N VAL A 56 -64.29 -30.70 -21.92
CA VAL A 56 -63.17 -30.80 -20.96
C VAL A 56 -61.80 -30.61 -21.63
N ASN A 57 -61.65 -31.02 -22.88
CA ASN A 57 -60.42 -30.84 -23.65
C ASN A 57 -60.19 -29.37 -24.01
N GLU A 58 -61.23 -28.67 -24.45
CA GLU A 58 -61.15 -27.23 -24.72
C GLU A 58 -60.83 -26.45 -23.44
N VAL A 59 -61.41 -26.83 -22.30
CA VAL A 59 -61.05 -26.22 -21.01
C VAL A 59 -59.59 -26.52 -20.63
N SER A 60 -59.06 -27.69 -20.97
CA SER A 60 -57.65 -28.03 -20.70
C SER A 60 -56.70 -27.23 -21.61
N ASP A 61 -57.02 -27.10 -22.89
CA ASP A 61 -56.25 -26.29 -23.85
C ASP A 61 -56.26 -24.80 -23.47
N LEU A 62 -57.39 -24.30 -22.94
CA LEU A 62 -57.49 -22.94 -22.42
C LEU A 62 -56.65 -22.72 -21.17
N LEU A 63 -56.58 -23.70 -20.27
CA LEU A 63 -55.72 -23.61 -19.11
C LEU A 63 -54.24 -23.65 -19.50
N GLU A 64 -53.86 -24.45 -20.50
CA GLU A 64 -52.49 -24.45 -21.03
C GLU A 64 -52.12 -23.13 -21.70
N GLU A 65 -53.01 -22.54 -22.51
CA GLU A 65 -52.81 -21.23 -23.12
C GLU A 65 -52.73 -20.11 -22.07
N PHE A 66 -53.58 -20.16 -21.04
CA PHE A 66 -53.51 -19.22 -19.92
C PHE A 66 -52.17 -19.35 -19.18
N ILE A 67 -51.70 -20.57 -18.93
CA ILE A 67 -50.41 -20.81 -18.28
C ILE A 67 -49.26 -20.24 -19.12
N ASP A 68 -49.26 -20.39 -20.45
CA ASP A 68 -48.23 -19.82 -21.33
C ASP A 68 -48.24 -18.28 -21.31
N ILE A 69 -49.43 -17.65 -21.31
CA ILE A 69 -49.54 -16.19 -21.17
C ILE A 69 -49.01 -15.73 -19.80
N LEU A 70 -49.36 -16.44 -18.72
CA LEU A 70 -48.87 -16.13 -17.39
C LEU A 70 -47.35 -16.28 -17.30
N GLU A 71 -46.78 -17.35 -17.84
CA GLU A 71 -45.34 -17.60 -17.85
C GLU A 71 -44.60 -16.47 -18.57
N LYS A 72 -45.10 -16.02 -19.72
CA LYS A 72 -44.53 -14.88 -20.48
C LYS A 72 -44.59 -13.56 -19.70
N GLU A 73 -45.72 -13.25 -19.05
CA GLU A 73 -45.84 -12.03 -18.23
C GLU A 73 -44.88 -12.08 -17.02
N PHE A 74 -44.74 -13.24 -16.37
CA PHE A 74 -43.77 -13.41 -15.29
C PHE A 74 -42.33 -13.28 -15.75
N GLU A 75 -41.95 -13.91 -16.88
CA GLU A 75 -40.62 -13.78 -17.47
C GLU A 75 -40.30 -12.32 -17.80
N GLN A 76 -41.27 -11.59 -18.35
CA GLN A 76 -41.12 -10.17 -18.67
C GLN A 76 -40.90 -9.33 -17.41
N GLU A 77 -41.67 -9.57 -16.35
CA GLU A 77 -41.51 -8.86 -15.07
C GLU A 77 -40.17 -9.20 -14.39
N PHE A 78 -39.75 -10.47 -14.37
CA PHE A 78 -38.45 -10.87 -13.83
C PHE A 78 -37.29 -10.25 -14.61
N THR A 79 -37.39 -10.24 -15.94
CA THR A 79 -36.40 -9.62 -16.83
C THR A 79 -36.32 -8.11 -16.57
N HIS A 80 -37.47 -7.45 -16.44
CA HIS A 80 -37.53 -6.04 -16.10
C HIS A 80 -36.88 -5.77 -14.73
N GLN A 81 -37.19 -6.58 -13.72
CA GLN A 81 -36.62 -6.47 -12.37
C GLN A 81 -35.10 -6.64 -12.37
N TYR A 82 -34.57 -7.64 -13.08
CA TYR A 82 -33.14 -7.85 -13.23
C TYR A 82 -32.44 -6.65 -13.88
N ARG A 83 -33.01 -6.12 -14.98
CA ARG A 83 -32.45 -4.96 -15.71
C ARG A 83 -32.41 -3.72 -14.83
N VAL A 84 -33.50 -3.43 -14.12
CA VAL A 84 -33.60 -2.28 -13.21
C VAL A 84 -32.58 -2.38 -12.06
N ASN A 85 -32.45 -3.56 -11.45
CA ASN A 85 -31.47 -3.76 -10.37
C ASN A 85 -30.02 -3.68 -10.88
N THR A 86 -29.73 -4.20 -12.07
CA THR A 86 -28.41 -4.09 -12.70
C THR A 86 -28.05 -2.63 -12.98
N LEU A 87 -29.01 -1.83 -13.46
CA LEU A 87 -28.81 -0.40 -13.69
C LEU A 87 -28.55 0.36 -12.39
N LEU A 88 -29.26 0.03 -11.31
CA LEU A 88 -29.03 0.63 -10.00
C LEU A 88 -27.61 0.33 -9.49
N ILE A 89 -27.16 -0.92 -9.57
CA ILE A 89 -25.81 -1.32 -9.16
C ILE A 89 -24.75 -0.58 -10.00
N LYS A 90 -24.96 -0.47 -11.31
CA LYS A 90 -24.08 0.32 -12.19
C LYS A 90 -23.99 1.77 -11.74
N GLN A 91 -25.12 2.40 -11.42
CA GLN A 91 -25.14 3.79 -10.96
C GLN A 91 -24.42 3.97 -9.61
N LEU A 92 -24.62 3.04 -8.67
CA LEU A 92 -23.91 3.05 -7.39
C LEU A 92 -22.39 2.92 -7.58
N PHE A 93 -21.93 2.05 -8.48
CA PHE A 93 -20.51 1.93 -8.77
C PHE A 93 -19.93 3.16 -9.48
N GLN A 94 -20.68 3.80 -10.37
CA GLN A 94 -20.25 5.07 -10.98
C GLN A 94 -20.08 6.18 -9.93
N GLN A 95 -20.99 6.26 -8.96
CA GLN A 95 -20.85 7.20 -7.83
C GLN A 95 -19.66 6.82 -6.94
N ALA A 96 -19.46 5.55 -6.63
CA ALA A 96 -18.32 5.11 -5.83
C ALA A 96 -16.97 5.36 -6.51
N GLU A 97 -16.89 5.15 -7.82
CA GLU A 97 -15.69 5.37 -8.63
C GLU A 97 -15.30 6.86 -8.69
N GLN A 98 -16.28 7.76 -8.81
CA GLN A 98 -16.05 9.21 -8.70
C GLN A 98 -15.43 9.61 -7.35
N TRP A 99 -15.66 8.80 -6.31
CA TRP A 99 -15.13 8.98 -4.97
C TRP A 99 -13.92 8.06 -4.68
N PHE A 100 -13.38 7.40 -5.71
CA PHE A 100 -12.25 6.45 -5.64
C PHE A 100 -12.45 5.30 -4.65
N LEU A 101 -13.69 4.89 -4.40
CA LEU A 101 -14.04 3.84 -3.45
C LEU A 101 -14.25 2.50 -4.17
N LYS A 102 -13.59 1.45 -3.69
CA LYS A 102 -13.84 0.07 -4.13
C LYS A 102 -14.92 -0.55 -3.25
N LEU A 103 -16.15 -0.58 -3.76
CA LEU A 103 -17.25 -1.29 -3.11
C LEU A 103 -17.18 -2.78 -3.42
N ASN A 104 -17.11 -3.61 -2.39
CA ASN A 104 -17.25 -5.05 -2.49
C ASN A 104 -18.63 -5.46 -1.94
N PRO A 105 -19.65 -5.61 -2.79
CA PRO A 105 -20.93 -6.14 -2.32
C PRO A 105 -20.74 -7.59 -1.86
N ASN A 106 -21.19 -7.89 -0.65
CA ASN A 106 -21.24 -9.25 -0.16
C ASN A 106 -22.57 -9.91 -0.56
N PHE A 107 -22.51 -10.85 -1.50
CA PHE A 107 -23.69 -11.56 -2.00
C PHE A 107 -24.35 -12.46 -0.95
N ASP A 108 -23.59 -12.94 0.04
CA ASP A 108 -24.11 -13.82 1.11
C ASP A 108 -25.08 -13.10 2.05
N GLN A 109 -25.00 -11.76 2.13
CA GLN A 109 -25.88 -10.96 2.98
C GLN A 109 -27.27 -10.75 2.35
N LEU A 110 -27.38 -10.85 1.01
CA LEU A 110 -28.66 -10.66 0.29
C LEU A 110 -29.65 -11.82 0.55
N GLU A 111 -29.15 -13.00 0.91
CA GLU A 111 -30.00 -14.17 1.21
C GLU A 111 -30.42 -14.27 2.68
N ASN A 112 -29.95 -13.35 3.51
CA ASN A 112 -30.24 -13.40 4.94
C ASN A 112 -31.73 -13.08 5.19
N ARG A 113 -32.51 -14.14 5.46
CA ARG A 113 -33.96 -14.04 5.74
C ARG A 113 -34.31 -13.04 6.84
N ARG A 114 -33.42 -12.82 7.81
CA ARG A 114 -33.65 -11.82 8.87
C ARG A 114 -33.57 -10.39 8.36
N LEU A 115 -32.68 -10.09 7.41
CA LEU A 115 -32.60 -8.78 6.78
C LEU A 115 -33.79 -8.54 5.85
N ILE A 116 -34.27 -9.59 5.18
CA ILE A 116 -35.51 -9.54 4.38
C ILE A 116 -36.73 -9.29 5.28
N ASP A 117 -36.83 -9.99 6.41
CA ASP A 117 -37.91 -9.76 7.38
C ASP A 117 -37.84 -8.35 7.99
N LEU A 118 -36.64 -7.82 8.23
CA LEU A 118 -36.44 -6.44 8.72
C LEU A 118 -36.84 -5.38 7.68
N ILE A 119 -36.55 -5.62 6.39
CA ILE A 119 -37.03 -4.78 5.29
C ILE A 119 -38.56 -4.87 5.17
N ARG A 120 -39.15 -6.06 5.33
CA ARG A 120 -40.61 -6.23 5.35
C ARG A 120 -41.26 -5.45 6.50
N ASP A 121 -40.66 -5.50 7.69
CA ASP A 121 -41.17 -4.76 8.85
C ASP A 121 -41.01 -3.24 8.65
N TYR A 122 -39.91 -2.80 8.01
CA TYR A 122 -39.70 -1.41 7.59
C TYR A 122 -40.73 -0.94 6.55
N GLU A 123 -41.03 -1.77 5.55
CA GLU A 123 -42.09 -1.50 4.57
C GLU A 123 -43.46 -1.35 5.24
N GLN A 124 -43.79 -2.21 6.21
CA GLN A 124 -45.05 -2.16 6.94
C GLN A 124 -45.16 -0.90 7.82
N GLN A 125 -44.07 -0.48 8.46
CA GLN A 125 -44.04 0.74 9.27
C GLN A 125 -44.30 2.00 8.41
N GLN A 126 -43.82 2.04 7.18
CA GLN A 126 -44.11 3.13 6.24
C GLN A 126 -45.56 3.15 5.70
N ILE A 127 -46.25 2.01 5.72
CA ILE A 127 -47.67 1.96 5.33
C ILE A 127 -48.55 2.56 6.43
N ASN A 128 -48.22 2.32 7.69
CA ASN A 128 -49.00 2.79 8.83
C ASN A 128 -48.93 4.31 9.04
N THR A 129 -47.82 4.96 8.68
CA THR A 129 -47.72 6.43 8.72
C THR A 129 -48.64 7.13 7.71
N LYS A 130 -49.09 6.45 6.65
CA LYS A 130 -50.04 6.99 5.65
C LYS A 130 -51.51 6.84 6.02
N LYS A 131 -51.87 6.03 7.03
CA LYS A 131 -53.28 5.87 7.47
C LYS A 131 -53.76 6.93 8.47
N SER A 132 -52.89 7.86 8.89
CA SER A 132 -53.21 8.88 9.92
C SER A 132 -53.24 10.32 9.39
N LYS A 133 -53.49 10.56 8.10
CA LYS A 133 -53.60 11.93 7.55
C LYS A 133 -54.81 12.08 6.63
N THR A 134 -55.99 12.09 7.22
CA THR A 134 -57.15 12.80 6.66
C THR A 134 -57.57 13.86 7.68
N ASN A 135 -57.45 15.12 7.29
CA ASN A 135 -57.86 16.35 7.99
C ASN A 135 -57.00 16.81 9.17
N LYS A 136 -56.01 17.66 8.89
CA LYS A 136 -56.02 19.07 9.35
C LYS A 136 -54.85 19.86 8.75
N ASP A 137 -55.24 20.88 8.00
CA ASP A 137 -54.64 22.21 7.93
C ASP A 137 -53.13 22.32 7.65
N MET A 138 -52.88 22.61 6.37
CA MET A 138 -51.84 23.54 5.93
C MET A 138 -51.90 24.83 6.75
N ASN A 139 -51.08 24.93 7.79
CA ASN A 139 -50.37 26.14 8.23
C ASN A 139 -49.64 25.86 9.54
N THR A 140 -48.41 25.37 9.40
CA THR A 140 -47.32 25.79 10.28
C THR A 140 -46.14 26.06 9.37
N ILE A 141 -45.89 27.36 9.21
CA ILE A 141 -44.62 28.02 8.95
C ILE A 141 -43.43 27.06 8.88
N MET A 142 -42.60 27.24 7.84
CA MET A 142 -41.21 26.80 7.82
C MET A 142 -40.54 27.14 9.15
N ASP A 143 -40.51 26.17 10.06
CA ASP A 143 -39.55 26.22 11.15
C ASP A 143 -38.18 25.99 10.50
N PRO A 144 -37.18 26.84 10.77
CA PRO A 144 -35.84 26.60 10.28
C PRO A 144 -35.45 25.23 10.80
N ILE A 145 -35.11 24.31 9.88
CA ILE A 145 -34.61 22.97 10.20
C ILE A 145 -33.60 23.15 11.31
N ASN A 146 -34.00 22.79 12.52
CA ASN A 146 -33.12 22.79 13.65
C ASN A 146 -32.28 21.53 13.47
N ASP A 147 -31.28 21.73 12.65
CA ASP A 147 -30.13 20.92 12.34
C ASP A 147 -29.41 20.42 13.61
N THR A 148 -29.89 20.64 14.85
CA THR A 148 -29.11 20.40 16.08
C THR A 148 -28.67 18.96 16.24
N LYS A 149 -29.44 17.91 15.95
CA LYS A 149 -28.92 16.55 16.24
C LYS A 149 -27.86 16.12 15.23
N SER A 150 -28.17 16.23 13.94
CA SER A 150 -27.24 16.00 12.82
C SER A 150 -26.03 16.93 12.90
N THR A 151 -26.21 18.23 13.16
CA THR A 151 -25.11 19.18 13.35
C THR A 151 -24.40 19.05 14.68
N ILE A 152 -25.01 18.56 15.77
CA ILE A 152 -24.27 18.24 17.01
C ILE A 152 -23.40 17.02 16.77
N LEU A 153 -23.92 15.97 16.12
CA LEU A 153 -23.13 14.78 15.74
C LEU A 153 -22.00 15.16 14.79
N LEU A 154 -22.30 15.92 13.73
CA LEU A 154 -21.33 16.42 12.77
C LEU A 154 -20.33 17.38 13.43
N LYS A 155 -20.75 18.27 14.32
CA LYS A 155 -19.87 19.17 15.07
C LYS A 155 -19.00 18.40 16.06
N THR A 156 -19.53 17.36 16.68
CA THR A 156 -18.77 16.46 17.57
C THR A 156 -17.73 15.68 16.77
N GLU A 157 -18.08 15.22 15.58
CA GLU A 157 -17.15 14.50 14.70
C GLU A 157 -16.11 15.44 14.08
N ILE A 158 -16.51 16.64 13.65
CA ILE A 158 -15.60 17.72 13.24
C ILE A 158 -14.66 18.08 14.39
N GLN A 159 -15.14 18.15 15.63
CA GLN A 159 -14.31 18.44 16.79
C GLN A 159 -13.32 17.31 17.08
N LYS A 160 -13.72 16.05 16.98
CA LYS A 160 -12.80 14.90 17.08
C LYS A 160 -11.76 14.91 15.96
N LEU A 161 -12.18 15.16 14.71
CA LEU A 161 -11.27 15.27 13.57
C LEU A 161 -10.32 16.45 13.71
N GLN A 162 -10.76 17.58 14.26
CA GLN A 162 -9.93 18.74 14.58
C GLN A 162 -8.94 18.43 15.71
N GLN A 163 -9.37 17.72 16.75
CA GLN A 163 -8.47 17.26 17.82
C GLN A 163 -7.44 16.24 17.30
N LEU A 164 -7.87 15.28 16.48
CA LEU A 164 -6.99 14.31 15.84
C LEU A 164 -5.98 15.03 14.93
N ASN A 165 -6.44 15.93 14.06
CA ASN A 165 -5.56 16.76 13.23
C ASN A 165 -4.63 17.63 14.06
N GLY A 166 -5.07 18.16 15.20
CA GLY A 166 -4.23 18.88 16.15
C GLY A 166 -3.14 17.97 16.74
N SER A 167 -3.50 16.77 17.17
CA SER A 167 -2.56 15.78 17.70
C SER A 167 -1.57 15.28 16.63
N LEU A 168 -2.04 15.10 15.40
CA LEU A 168 -1.22 14.73 14.24
C LEU A 168 -0.26 15.85 13.87
N LYS A 169 -0.72 17.11 13.83
CA LYS A 169 0.16 18.27 13.61
C LYS A 169 1.20 18.42 14.70
N GLN A 170 0.85 18.20 15.96
CA GLN A 170 1.82 18.20 17.06
C GLN A 170 2.84 17.07 16.90
N ARG A 171 2.40 15.88 16.49
CA ARG A 171 3.31 14.75 16.25
C ARG A 171 4.20 14.99 15.04
N LEU A 172 3.67 15.59 13.97
CA LEU A 172 4.42 16.00 12.79
C LEU A 172 5.49 17.03 13.18
N SER A 173 5.13 18.06 13.94
CA SER A 173 6.08 19.07 14.43
C SER A 173 7.15 18.50 15.35
N LYS A 174 6.86 17.43 16.11
CA LYS A 174 7.88 16.70 16.87
C LYS A 174 8.84 15.97 15.94
N TYR A 175 8.33 15.23 14.96
CA TYR A 175 9.18 14.53 14.00
C TYR A 175 10.01 15.48 13.14
N GLU A 176 9.47 16.64 12.74
CA GLU A 176 10.23 17.67 12.04
C GLU A 176 11.40 18.20 12.87
N LYS A 177 11.19 18.44 14.18
CA LYS A 177 12.26 18.85 15.10
C LYS A 177 13.29 17.74 15.33
N ASP A 178 12.84 16.50 15.47
CA ASP A 178 13.73 15.35 15.64
C ASP A 178 14.58 15.13 14.38
N ASP A 179 14.00 15.31 13.19
CA ASP A 179 14.69 15.22 11.90
C ASP A 179 15.70 16.37 11.73
N GLU A 180 15.32 17.61 12.08
CA GLU A 180 16.22 18.76 12.07
C GLU A 180 17.40 18.55 13.04
N PHE A 181 17.13 18.04 14.25
CA PHE A 181 18.16 17.71 15.24
C PHE A 181 19.09 16.58 14.76
N LEU A 182 18.54 15.53 14.13
CA LEU A 182 19.33 14.42 13.60
C LEU A 182 20.22 14.87 12.43
N ASN A 183 19.68 15.70 11.53
CA ASN A 183 20.43 16.28 10.42
C ASN A 183 21.57 17.18 10.93
N GLN A 184 21.33 17.98 11.97
CA GLN A 184 22.38 18.81 12.58
C GLN A 184 23.49 17.95 13.18
N GLN A 185 23.15 16.89 13.92
CA GLN A 185 24.15 15.95 14.45
C GLN A 185 24.93 15.23 13.34
N LEU A 186 24.26 14.84 12.26
CA LEU A 186 24.91 14.19 11.12
C LEU A 186 25.89 15.14 10.43
N GLU A 187 25.51 16.41 10.28
CA GLU A 187 26.39 17.43 9.70
C GLU A 187 27.60 17.70 10.59
N GLU A 188 27.41 17.83 11.91
CA GLU A 188 28.50 17.97 12.88
C GLU A 188 29.43 16.76 12.87
N HIS A 189 28.90 15.55 12.84
CA HIS A 189 29.70 14.32 12.76
C HIS A 189 30.47 14.25 11.45
N THR A 190 29.86 14.61 10.32
CA THR A 190 30.51 14.64 9.01
C THR A 190 31.64 15.66 8.98
N ARG A 191 31.43 16.87 9.53
CA ARG A 191 32.49 17.89 9.67
C ARG A 191 33.62 17.42 10.59
N SER A 192 33.29 16.82 11.74
CA SER A 192 34.28 16.28 12.67
C SER A 192 35.12 15.17 12.02
N PHE A 193 34.48 14.27 11.28
CA PHE A 193 35.13 13.19 10.57
C PHE A 193 36.07 13.72 9.48
N SER A 194 35.58 14.65 8.64
CA SER A 194 36.36 15.30 7.59
C SER A 194 37.60 16.03 8.14
N ASN A 195 37.46 16.74 9.28
CA ASN A 195 38.58 17.40 9.94
C ASN A 195 39.62 16.40 10.49
N LYS A 196 39.16 15.29 11.08
CA LYS A 196 40.05 14.23 11.57
C LYS A 196 40.79 13.56 10.42
N GLU A 197 40.09 13.24 9.34
CA GLU A 197 40.66 12.68 8.12
C GLU A 197 41.76 13.59 7.55
N ALA A 198 41.49 14.90 7.40
CA ALA A 198 42.50 15.86 6.96
C ALA A 198 43.72 15.90 7.89
N THR A 199 43.50 15.85 9.20
CA THR A 199 44.59 15.84 10.19
C THR A 199 45.42 14.55 10.10
N TYR A 200 44.79 13.39 9.96
CA TYR A 200 45.50 12.12 9.81
C TYR A 200 46.30 12.06 8.52
N THR A 201 45.74 12.53 7.40
CA THR A 201 46.47 12.62 6.12
C THR A 201 47.71 13.50 6.25
N GLN A 202 47.59 14.67 6.87
CA GLN A 202 48.75 15.55 7.14
C GLN A 202 49.80 14.88 8.04
N GLN A 203 49.39 14.14 9.07
CA GLN A 203 50.30 13.41 9.94
C GLN A 203 51.02 12.28 9.19
N ILE A 204 50.32 11.56 8.31
CA ILE A 204 50.90 10.51 7.48
C ILE A 204 51.95 11.12 6.54
N GLU A 205 51.61 12.17 5.79
CA GLU A 205 52.54 12.86 4.89
C GLU A 205 53.78 13.36 5.65
N HIS A 206 53.59 13.93 6.84
CA HIS A 206 54.69 14.38 7.69
C HIS A 206 55.59 13.23 8.15
N ASN A 207 54.99 12.12 8.57
CA ASN A 207 55.73 10.93 9.01
C ASN A 207 56.46 10.25 7.85
N GLU A 208 55.86 10.18 6.66
CA GLU A 208 56.50 9.68 5.44
C GLU A 208 57.73 10.53 5.08
N LYS A 209 57.61 11.86 5.15
CA LYS A 209 58.75 12.76 4.93
C LYS A 209 59.87 12.50 5.94
N ARG A 210 59.55 12.43 7.23
CA ARG A 210 60.54 12.13 8.28
C ARG A 210 61.20 10.78 8.09
N LEU A 211 60.43 9.76 7.71
CA LEU A 211 60.95 8.43 7.44
C LEU A 211 61.97 8.47 6.28
N LYS A 212 61.65 9.19 5.21
CA LYS A 212 62.56 9.39 4.07
C LYS A 212 63.84 10.14 4.47
N ASP A 213 63.72 11.19 5.27
CA ASP A 213 64.88 11.95 5.77
C ASP A 213 65.79 11.06 6.63
N VAL A 214 65.21 10.24 7.51
CA VAL A 214 65.96 9.28 8.35
C VAL A 214 66.62 8.20 7.49
N GLN A 215 65.92 7.65 6.50
CA GLN A 215 66.49 6.67 5.57
C GLN A 215 67.69 7.26 4.80
N GLN A 216 67.58 8.50 4.34
CA GLN A 216 68.68 9.19 3.66
C GLN A 216 69.87 9.44 4.61
N ALA A 217 69.61 9.90 5.84
CA ALA A 217 70.64 10.10 6.84
C ALA A 217 71.35 8.79 7.22
N LEU A 218 70.60 7.69 7.33
CA LEU A 218 71.14 6.36 7.59
C LEU A 218 72.06 5.90 6.45
N ALA A 219 71.61 6.03 5.19
CA ALA A 219 72.43 5.66 4.03
C ALA A 219 73.73 6.46 3.92
N LEU A 220 73.69 7.76 4.25
CA LEU A 220 74.90 8.60 4.32
C LEU A 220 75.84 8.14 5.44
N ALA A 221 75.31 7.86 6.63
CA ALA A 221 76.08 7.38 7.77
C ALA A 221 76.72 6.01 7.49
N GLU A 222 75.99 5.08 6.84
CA GLU A 222 76.51 3.79 6.40
C GLU A 222 77.68 3.94 5.41
N ASN A 223 77.54 4.83 4.42
CA ASN A 223 78.59 5.09 3.43
C ASN A 223 79.83 5.75 4.07
N GLU A 224 79.64 6.71 4.98
CA GLU A 224 80.74 7.31 5.74
C GLU A 224 81.44 6.30 6.65
N LEU A 225 80.68 5.42 7.31
CA LEU A 225 81.22 4.37 8.16
C LEU A 225 82.03 3.37 7.33
N GLU A 226 81.52 2.96 6.16
CA GLU A 226 82.22 2.07 5.24
C GLU A 226 83.54 2.70 4.74
N LYS A 227 83.53 4.00 4.40
CA LYS A 227 84.75 4.74 4.06
C LYS A 227 85.75 4.76 5.22
N LYS A 228 85.32 5.09 6.44
CA LYS A 228 86.19 5.11 7.63
C LYS A 228 86.72 3.72 7.99
N PHE A 229 85.89 2.69 7.85
CA PHE A 229 86.28 1.30 8.05
C PHE A 229 87.39 0.91 7.06
N ASN A 230 87.19 1.20 5.77
CA ASN A 230 88.19 0.95 4.73
C ASN A 230 89.50 1.73 4.95
N GLN A 231 89.42 2.94 5.53
CA GLN A 231 90.57 3.78 5.88
C GLN A 231 91.25 3.41 7.21
N THR A 232 90.68 2.48 7.99
CA THR A 232 91.27 2.12 9.28
C THR A 232 92.56 1.34 9.06
N ASN A 233 93.65 1.76 9.72
CA ASN A 233 94.98 1.15 9.58
C ASN A 233 94.96 -0.37 9.80
N THR A 234 94.14 -0.86 10.73
CA THR A 234 93.97 -2.30 10.97
C THR A 234 93.44 -3.02 9.73
N TYR A 235 92.42 -2.49 9.06
CA TYR A 235 91.86 -3.09 7.84
C TYR A 235 92.87 -3.02 6.67
N MET A 236 93.51 -1.87 6.45
CA MET A 236 94.54 -1.74 5.41
C MET A 236 95.73 -2.67 5.64
N ASN A 237 96.18 -2.83 6.90
CA ASN A 237 97.25 -3.76 7.25
C ASN A 237 96.84 -5.22 7.04
N MET A 238 95.63 -5.61 7.47
CA MET A 238 95.11 -6.95 7.22
C MET A 238 94.96 -7.24 5.73
N LYS A 239 94.44 -6.29 4.94
CA LYS A 239 94.31 -6.40 3.48
C LYS A 239 95.68 -6.62 2.82
N ARG A 240 96.69 -5.82 3.20
CA ARG A 240 98.05 -5.95 2.69
C ARG A 240 98.65 -7.32 3.04
N ILE A 241 98.46 -7.80 4.28
CA ILE A 241 98.96 -9.13 4.71
C ILE A 241 98.28 -10.25 3.88
N ILE A 242 96.98 -10.16 3.64
CA ILE A 242 96.24 -11.15 2.83
C ILE A 242 96.72 -11.14 1.39
N GLU A 243 96.88 -9.96 0.77
CA GLU A 243 97.42 -9.83 -0.59
C GLU A 243 98.82 -10.42 -0.70
N GLN A 244 99.70 -10.13 0.25
CA GLN A 244 101.04 -10.72 0.32
C GLN A 244 100.99 -12.23 0.47
N LYS A 245 100.15 -12.77 1.37
CA LYS A 245 100.00 -14.21 1.56
C LYS A 245 99.44 -14.90 0.30
N ASN A 246 98.48 -14.28 -0.38
CA ASN A 246 97.94 -14.82 -1.63
C ASN A 246 98.99 -14.85 -2.75
N GLN A 247 99.82 -13.81 -2.83
CA GLN A 247 100.93 -13.77 -3.77
C GLN A 247 101.96 -14.86 -3.47
N GLN A 248 102.33 -15.04 -2.20
CA GLN A 248 103.19 -16.15 -1.76
C GLN A 248 102.58 -17.51 -2.09
N ILE A 249 101.28 -17.71 -1.86
CA ILE A 249 100.59 -18.96 -2.22
C ILE A 249 100.64 -19.18 -3.73
N LYS A 250 100.48 -18.13 -4.54
CA LYS A 250 100.53 -18.23 -6.00
C LYS A 250 101.94 -18.58 -6.49
N GLU A 251 102.97 -17.96 -5.93
CA GLU A 251 104.37 -18.26 -6.23
C GLU A 251 104.73 -19.69 -5.82
N LEU A 252 104.33 -20.12 -4.62
CA LEU A 252 104.52 -21.50 -4.17
C LEU A 252 103.80 -22.50 -5.08
N ARG A 253 102.57 -22.20 -5.51
CA ARG A 253 101.83 -23.02 -6.48
C ARG A 253 102.54 -23.09 -7.83
N GLN A 254 103.11 -21.99 -8.30
CA GLN A 254 103.81 -21.93 -9.57
C GLN A 254 105.16 -22.65 -9.52
N GLN A 255 105.89 -22.55 -8.41
CA GLN A 255 107.11 -23.34 -8.16
C GLN A 255 106.80 -24.82 -8.04
N SER A 256 105.72 -25.20 -7.34
CA SER A 256 105.30 -26.61 -7.28
C SER A 256 104.76 -27.13 -8.62
N ALA A 257 104.29 -26.27 -9.52
CA ALA A 257 103.88 -26.68 -10.87
C ALA A 257 105.10 -26.83 -11.80
N GLY A 258 106.09 -25.93 -11.72
CA GLY A 258 107.33 -26.03 -12.51
C GLY A 258 108.21 -27.22 -12.10
N ASN A 259 108.30 -27.54 -10.81
CA ASN A 259 109.05 -28.72 -10.35
C ASN A 259 108.44 -30.07 -10.76
N ASN A 260 107.17 -30.11 -11.19
CA ASN A 260 106.57 -31.34 -11.74
C ASN A 260 106.74 -31.45 -13.27
N GLU A 261 107.21 -30.42 -13.97
CA GLU A 261 107.54 -30.50 -15.41
C GLU A 261 109.00 -30.97 -15.64
N ASP A 262 109.88 -30.85 -14.64
CA ASP A 262 111.27 -31.32 -14.70
C ASP A 262 111.47 -32.77 -14.16
N GLU A 263 110.42 -33.42 -13.63
CA GLU A 263 110.47 -34.82 -13.16
C GLU A 263 109.82 -35.84 -14.14
N ASP A 264 109.30 -35.39 -15.29
CA ASP A 264 108.60 -36.26 -16.28
C ASP A 264 109.30 -36.40 -17.65
N ASP A 265 110.58 -36.00 -17.80
CA ASP A 265 111.43 -36.34 -18.95
C ASP A 265 112.74 -37.02 -18.47
N ASP A 266 112.61 -38.20 -17.87
CA ASP A 266 113.64 -39.26 -17.80
C ASP A 266 113.01 -40.61 -18.18
#